data_AF-A0A352X4Z8-F1
#
_entry.id   AF-A0A352X4Z8-F1
#
_cell.length_a   1.000
_cell.length_b   1.000
_cell.length_c   1.000
_cell.angle_alpha   90.00
_cell.angle_beta   90.00
_cell.angle_gamma   90.00
#
_symmetry.space_group_name_H-M   'P 1'
#
loop_
_entity.id
_entity.type
_entity.pdbx_description
1 polymer ?
#
loop_
_entity_poly.entity_id
_entity_poly.type
_entity_poly.pdbx_seq_one_letter_code
_entity_poly.pdbx_strand_id
1 'polypeptide(L)'
;MIFGGIECRVLSRSSHGNYIMIEFSDRIQICGTFCNQWEWEWNYEEDSGFLSFITYIGLRSRSEYREIYYLISNLGGYCKEDESFRKSKHCLQPYEMKVRNLSITALHQLREEIE
;
A
#
# COMPACT_ATOMS: atom_id res chain seq x y z
N MET A 1 3.28 -0.76 -15.35
CA MET A 1 2.07 -1.55 -15.00
C MET A 1 1.03 -0.55 -14.59
N ILE A 2 -0.23 -0.68 -15.03
CA ILE A 2 -1.27 0.28 -14.64
C ILE A 2 -1.90 -0.21 -13.34
N PHE A 3 -2.09 0.69 -12.38
CA PHE A 3 -2.84 0.44 -11.14
C PHE A 3 -3.54 1.73 -10.74
N GLY A 4 -4.87 1.70 -10.60
CA GLY A 4 -5.65 2.88 -10.25
C GLY A 4 -5.48 4.02 -11.25
N GLY A 5 -5.45 3.72 -12.54
CA GLY A 5 -5.31 4.71 -13.62
C GLY A 5 -3.92 5.34 -13.79
N ILE A 6 -2.89 4.91 -13.04
CA ILE A 6 -1.53 5.45 -13.19
C ILE A 6 -0.52 4.38 -13.59
N GLU A 7 0.52 4.80 -14.32
CA GLU A 7 1.63 3.92 -14.66
C GLU A 7 2.60 3.79 -13.47
N CYS A 8 2.61 2.60 -12.87
CA CYS A 8 3.45 2.23 -11.76
C CYS A 8 4.67 1.40 -12.21
N ARG A 9 5.79 1.62 -11.52
CA ARG A 9 7.01 0.81 -11.69
C ARG A 9 6.88 -0.50 -10.91
N VAL A 10 7.20 -1.63 -11.56
CA VAL A 10 7.26 -2.93 -10.90
C VAL A 10 8.57 -3.03 -10.12
N LEU A 11 8.47 -3.28 -8.82
CA LEU A 11 9.62 -3.42 -7.92
C LEU A 11 10.08 -4.88 -7.82
N SER A 12 9.13 -5.80 -7.66
CA SER A 12 9.43 -7.23 -7.59
C SER A 12 8.21 -8.07 -7.95
N ARG A 13 8.47 -9.34 -8.28
CA ARG A 13 7.46 -10.35 -8.55
C ARG A 13 7.80 -11.59 -7.74
N SER A 14 6.79 -12.25 -7.20
CA SER A 14 6.98 -13.57 -6.61
C SER A 14 7.40 -14.60 -7.68
N SER A 15 8.23 -15.57 -7.29
CA SER A 15 8.73 -16.64 -8.17
C SER A 15 7.61 -17.44 -8.85
N HIS A 16 6.48 -17.57 -8.18
CA HIS A 16 5.30 -18.29 -8.65
C HIS A 16 4.24 -17.38 -9.27
N GLY A 17 4.51 -16.08 -9.40
CA GLY A 17 3.60 -15.12 -10.04
C GLY A 17 2.33 -14.83 -9.24
N ASN A 18 2.27 -15.19 -7.97
CA ASN A 18 1.06 -15.03 -7.15
C ASN A 18 0.82 -13.57 -6.70
N TYR A 19 1.88 -12.80 -6.46
CA TYR A 19 1.82 -11.37 -6.14
C TYR A 19 2.92 -10.56 -6.85
N ILE A 20 2.66 -9.26 -6.99
CA ILE A 20 3.58 -8.24 -7.52
C ILE A 20 3.66 -7.07 -6.53
N MET A 21 4.89 -6.61 -6.28
CA MET A 21 5.15 -5.33 -5.63
C MET A 21 5.32 -4.25 -6.69
N ILE A 22 4.57 -3.16 -6.56
CA ILE A 22 4.70 -1.97 -7.41
C ILE A 22 4.93 -0.73 -6.56
N GLU A 23 5.61 0.24 -7.16
CA GLU A 23 5.77 1.59 -6.64
C GLU A 23 4.63 2.46 -7.17
N PHE A 24 3.81 2.97 -6.25
CA PHE A 24 2.72 3.90 -6.56
C PHE A 24 3.20 5.34 -6.47
N SER A 25 4.07 5.63 -5.50
CA SER A 25 4.80 6.90 -5.33
C SER A 25 6.05 6.68 -4.47
N ASP A 26 6.85 7.72 -4.21
CA ASP A 26 8.10 7.61 -3.44
C ASP A 26 7.86 7.05 -2.03
N ARG A 27 6.69 7.34 -1.44
CA ARG A 27 6.30 6.85 -0.12
C ARG A 27 5.35 5.66 -0.15
N ILE A 28 4.63 5.42 -1.24
CA ILE A 28 3.58 4.40 -1.29
C ILE A 28 3.98 3.24 -2.19
N GLN A 29 3.94 2.04 -1.62
CA GLN A 29 4.12 0.79 -2.37
C GLN A 29 2.90 -0.10 -2.20
N ILE A 30 2.57 -0.82 -3.27
CA ILE A 30 1.41 -1.71 -3.31
C ILE A 30 1.91 -3.14 -3.53
N CYS A 31 1.44 -4.06 -2.70
CA CYS A 31 1.54 -5.48 -2.96
C CYS A 31 0.19 -5.96 -3.46
N GLY A 32 0.08 -6.23 -4.75
CA GLY A 32 -1.14 -6.78 -5.35
C GLY A 32 -1.03 -8.28 -5.55
N THR A 33 -2.12 -8.99 -5.33
CA THR A 33 -2.23 -10.43 -5.56
C THR A 33 -3.20 -10.76 -6.69
N PHE A 34 -2.86 -11.79 -7.48
CA PHE A 34 -3.74 -12.37 -8.49
C PHE A 34 -4.48 -13.63 -8.00
N CYS A 35 -4.14 -14.12 -6.82
CA CYS A 35 -4.81 -15.24 -6.18
C CYS A 35 -5.05 -14.93 -4.70
N ASN A 36 -6.28 -15.12 -4.20
CA ASN A 36 -6.58 -14.78 -2.82
C ASN A 36 -6.30 -15.93 -1.82
N GLN A 37 -5.22 -16.68 -2.05
CA GLN A 37 -4.83 -17.79 -1.16
C GLN A 37 -4.42 -17.33 0.25
N TRP A 38 -4.14 -16.04 0.42
CA TRP A 38 -3.76 -15.43 1.69
C TRP A 38 -4.94 -14.75 2.40
N GLU A 39 -6.15 -14.91 1.87
CA GLU A 39 -7.39 -14.38 2.44
C GLU A 39 -7.29 -12.88 2.75
N TRP A 40 -6.67 -12.13 1.83
CA TRP A 40 -6.71 -10.68 1.89
C TRP A 40 -8.12 -10.20 1.56
N GLU A 41 -8.47 -9.03 2.06
CA GLU A 41 -9.75 -8.41 1.75
C GLU A 41 -9.86 -8.18 0.25
N TRP A 42 -10.94 -8.67 -0.36
CA TRP A 42 -11.15 -8.54 -1.79
C TRP A 42 -11.28 -7.07 -2.15
N ASN A 43 -10.36 -6.61 -3.00
CA ASN A 43 -10.34 -5.24 -3.49
C ASN A 43 -9.86 -5.33 -4.93
N TYR A 44 -10.81 -5.72 -5.79
CA TYR A 44 -10.53 -5.95 -7.20
C TYR A 44 -10.21 -4.63 -7.88
N GLU A 45 -9.05 -4.56 -8.51
CA GLU A 45 -8.59 -3.39 -9.24
C GLU A 45 -8.42 -3.79 -10.71
N GLU A 46 -9.30 -3.23 -11.55
CA GLU A 46 -9.51 -3.68 -12.92
C GLU A 46 -8.27 -3.44 -13.81
N ASP A 47 -7.57 -2.31 -13.64
CA ASP A 47 -6.45 -1.94 -14.52
C ASP A 47 -5.24 -2.87 -14.33
N SER A 48 -4.96 -3.25 -13.09
CA SER A 48 -3.87 -4.17 -12.74
C SER A 48 -4.25 -5.64 -12.85
N GLY A 49 -5.54 -5.96 -12.76
CA GLY A 49 -6.05 -7.32 -12.59
C GLY A 49 -5.82 -7.90 -11.20
N PHE A 50 -5.45 -7.09 -10.20
CA PHE A 50 -5.32 -7.56 -8.83
C PHE A 50 -6.68 -7.92 -8.23
N LEU A 51 -6.78 -9.08 -7.58
CA LEU A 51 -7.97 -9.48 -6.82
C LEU A 51 -8.03 -8.80 -5.45
N SER A 52 -6.86 -8.47 -4.91
CA SER A 52 -6.69 -7.79 -3.64
C SER A 52 -5.31 -7.15 -3.60
N PHE A 53 -5.13 -6.16 -2.74
CA PHE A 53 -3.84 -5.55 -2.49
C PHE A 53 -3.66 -5.07 -1.06
N ILE A 54 -2.40 -4.92 -0.66
CA ILE A 54 -1.96 -4.31 0.60
C ILE A 54 -1.14 -3.08 0.27
N THR A 55 -1.36 -2.01 1.04
CA THR A 55 -0.64 -0.75 0.90
C THR A 55 0.45 -0.66 1.96
N TYR A 56 1.64 -0.25 1.56
CA TYR A 56 2.76 0.07 2.43
C TYR A 56 3.06 1.56 2.31
N ILE A 57 3.06 2.25 3.44
CA ILE A 57 3.29 3.71 3.49
C ILE A 57 4.59 3.95 4.24
N GLY A 58 5.54 4.56 3.56
CA GLY A 58 6.84 4.92 4.09
C GLY A 58 6.74 6.13 5.02
N LEU A 59 7.39 6.02 6.17
CA LEU A 59 7.44 7.05 7.19
C LEU A 59 8.85 7.61 7.38
N ARG A 60 9.03 8.93 7.27
CA ARG A 60 10.31 9.65 7.43
C ARG A 60 10.80 9.61 8.88
N SER A 61 9.88 9.61 9.85
CA SER A 61 10.23 9.62 11.27
C SER A 61 9.10 9.04 12.14
N ARG A 62 9.36 8.91 13.44
CA ARG A 62 8.33 8.49 14.41
C ARG A 62 7.32 9.61 14.72
N SER A 63 7.65 10.88 14.49
CA SER A 63 6.77 12.00 14.85
C SER A 63 5.57 12.13 13.91
N GLU A 64 5.73 11.77 12.64
CA GLU A 64 4.66 11.80 11.63
C GLU A 64 3.70 10.60 11.70
N TYR A 65 4.08 9.53 12.41
CA TYR A 65 3.26 8.32 12.51
C TYR A 65 1.81 8.63 12.90
N ARG A 66 1.63 9.46 13.93
CA ARG A 66 0.30 9.75 14.49
C ARG A 66 -0.59 10.48 13.47
N GLU A 67 -0.01 11.44 12.75
CA GLU A 67 -0.71 12.22 11.73
C GLU A 67 -1.14 11.33 10.56
N ILE A 68 -0.20 10.54 10.03
CA ILE A 68 -0.47 9.64 8.90
C ILE A 68 -1.45 8.53 9.30
N TYR A 69 -1.34 7.99 10.52
CA TYR A 69 -2.30 7.02 11.05
C TYR A 69 -3.73 7.57 11.10
N TYR A 70 -3.90 8.81 11.57
CA TYR A 70 -5.23 9.45 11.58
C TYR A 70 -5.74 9.70 10.16
N LEU A 71 -4.88 10.15 9.26
CA LEU A 71 -5.26 10.33 7.85
C LEU A 71 -5.75 9.03 7.22
N ILE A 72 -4.99 7.93 7.39
CA ILE A 72 -5.39 6.59 6.92
C ILE A 72 -6.75 6.18 7.49
N SER A 73 -6.96 6.39 8.79
CA SER A 73 -8.21 6.03 9.48
C SER A 73 -9.40 6.84 8.95
N ASN A 74 -9.21 8.13 8.71
CA ASN A 74 -10.23 9.02 8.13
C ASN A 74 -10.58 8.63 6.68
N LEU A 75 -9.62 8.05 5.96
CA LEU A 75 -9.79 7.53 4.60
C LEU A 75 -10.40 6.12 4.56
N GLY A 76 -10.78 5.55 5.72
CA GLY A 76 -11.40 4.23 5.84
C GLY A 76 -10.42 3.05 5.87
N GLY A 77 -9.12 3.33 5.80
CA GLY A 77 -8.08 2.32 5.95
C GLY A 77 -7.78 1.99 7.41
N TYR A 78 -7.10 0.87 7.64
CA TYR A 78 -6.65 0.50 8.97
C TYR A 78 -5.31 -0.23 8.97
N CYS A 79 -4.64 -0.21 10.13
CA CYS A 79 -3.44 -0.99 10.42
C CYS A 79 -3.73 -1.98 11.54
N LYS A 80 -3.10 -3.16 11.52
CA LYS A 80 -2.98 -3.98 12.73
C LYS A 80 -2.01 -3.31 13.70
N GLU A 81 -2.21 -3.48 15.00
CA GLU A 81 -1.43 -2.79 16.03
C GLU A 81 0.08 -3.03 15.88
N ASP A 82 0.49 -4.27 15.60
CA ASP A 82 1.88 -4.70 15.38
C ASP A 82 2.46 -4.29 14.01
N GLU A 83 1.62 -3.81 13.09
CA GLU A 83 2.00 -3.40 11.74
C GLU A 83 1.83 -1.89 11.51
N SER A 84 1.41 -1.16 12.55
CA SER A 84 1.13 0.27 12.51
C SER A 84 2.39 1.12 12.44
N PHE A 85 3.49 0.68 13.05
CA PHE A 85 4.79 1.35 12.94
C PHE A 85 5.93 0.34 13.05
N ARG A 86 6.70 0.16 11.97
CA ARG A 86 7.83 -0.78 11.95
C ARG A 86 8.97 -0.26 11.08
N LYS A 87 10.16 -0.88 11.20
CA LYS A 87 11.25 -0.62 10.25
C LYS A 87 10.80 -0.98 8.84
N SER A 88 11.12 -0.11 7.88
CA SER A 88 10.76 -0.34 6.50
C SER A 88 11.43 -1.59 5.94
N LYS A 89 10.67 -2.33 5.14
CA LYS A 89 11.13 -3.48 4.35
C LYS A 89 10.85 -3.27 2.86
N HIS A 90 9.90 -2.40 2.54
CA HIS A 90 9.40 -2.19 1.20
C HIS A 90 9.73 -0.75 0.76
N CYS A 91 9.28 0.24 1.53
CA CYS A 91 9.45 1.65 1.22
C CYS A 91 10.90 2.13 1.38
N LEU A 92 11.28 3.19 0.66
CA LEU A 92 12.61 3.83 0.79
C LEU A 92 12.81 4.58 2.12
N GLN A 93 11.71 4.89 2.80
CA GLN A 93 11.71 5.59 4.09
C GLN A 93 12.22 4.68 5.22
N PRO A 94 12.74 5.21 6.34
CA PRO A 94 13.29 4.39 7.42
C PRO A 94 12.24 3.52 8.13
N TYR A 95 10.99 3.95 8.14
CA TYR A 95 9.88 3.24 8.77
C TYR A 95 8.75 3.02 7.75
N GLU A 96 7.84 2.11 8.04
CA GLU A 96 6.65 1.88 7.22
C GLU A 96 5.42 1.51 8.07
N MET A 97 4.24 1.72 7.49
CA MET A 97 2.95 1.22 7.96
C MET A 97 2.38 0.25 6.94
N LYS A 98 1.77 -0.85 7.39
CA LYS A 98 1.05 -1.77 6.51
C LYS A 98 -0.45 -1.56 6.65
N VAL A 99 -1.04 -1.01 5.60
CA VAL A 99 -2.43 -0.57 5.57
C VAL A 99 -3.29 -1.51 4.73
N ARG A 100 -4.51 -1.73 5.23
CA ARG A 100 -5.58 -2.48 4.57
C ARG A 100 -6.79 -1.59 4.38
N ASN A 101 -7.69 -2.02 3.50
CA ASN A 101 -8.97 -1.37 3.24
C ASN A 101 -8.87 0.10 2.80
N LEU A 102 -7.86 0.44 1.99
CA LEU A 102 -7.85 1.72 1.27
C LEU A 102 -8.40 1.48 -0.13
N SER A 103 -9.43 2.25 -0.50
CA SER A 103 -9.90 2.31 -1.88
C SER A 103 -8.86 3.00 -2.76
N ILE A 104 -8.93 2.80 -4.07
CA ILE A 104 -8.06 3.48 -5.03
C ILE A 104 -8.21 5.01 -4.94
N THR A 105 -9.44 5.50 -4.80
CA THR A 105 -9.70 6.94 -4.60
C THR A 105 -9.02 7.46 -3.34
N ALA A 106 -9.11 6.72 -2.24
CA ALA A 106 -8.44 7.07 -0.99
C ALA A 106 -6.91 7.03 -1.11
N LEU A 107 -6.34 6.10 -1.90
CA LEU A 107 -4.91 6.04 -2.17
C LEU A 107 -4.41 7.26 -2.94
N HIS A 108 -5.18 7.74 -3.92
CA HIS A 108 -4.84 8.97 -4.64
C HIS A 108 -4.87 10.19 -3.71
N GLN A 109 -5.92 10.32 -2.88
CA GLN A 109 -5.98 11.40 -1.90
C GLN A 109 -4.82 11.33 -0.90
N LEU A 110 -4.53 10.14 -0.37
CA LEU A 110 -3.42 9.93 0.55
C LEU A 110 -2.08 10.36 -0.08
N ARG A 111 -1.85 10.00 -1.35
CA ARG A 111 -0.65 10.38 -2.09
C ARG A 111 -0.48 11.90 -2.17
N GLU A 112 -1.55 12.65 -2.43
CA GLU A 112 -1.47 14.11 -2.51
C GLU A 112 -1.11 14.76 -1.16
N GLU A 113 -1.49 14.15 -0.04
CA GLU A 113 -1.27 14.68 1.31
C GLU A 113 0.11 14.37 1.88
N ILE A 114 0.75 13.26 1.48
CA ILE A 114 1.97 12.77 2.15
C ILE A 114 3.27 12.93 1.35
N GLU A 115 3.19 13.22 0.05
CA GLU A 115 4.38 13.42 -0.81
C GLU A 115 5.01 14.80 -0.56
#